data_AF-A0AA39M956-F1
#
_entry.id   AF-A0AA39M956-F1
#
_cell.length_a   1.000
_cell.length_b   1.000
_cell.length_c   1.000
_cell.angle_alpha   90.00
_cell.angle_beta   90.00
_cell.angle_gamma   90.00
#
_symmetry.space_group_name_H-M   'P 1'
#
loop_
_entity.id
_entity.type
_entity.pdbx_description
1 polymer ?
#
loop_
_entity_poly.entity_id
_entity_poly.type
_entity_poly.pdbx_seq_one_letter_code
_entity_poly.pdbx_strand_id
1 'polypeptide(L)'
;MAKTSKVCRLDASASVVVMLLFATAAVFLLPTASSVALFGMTCEKTPQLYSEWTDCLLPGGNLIDLIKSFYTDVQKLECQMPPKKMLRYATAFLKSNAEYLEHPLYKRIPSQRCGSCPRRLRCCKRSSSFLAQAYDSELCPGFDSACFIDPLNPDDLRRLGEIYPNATTSADGCDVSSYVQAEFQILKKGAAFQYVEPLLCQVVGTKLPAVNCVRRDDQCLCCCSGFRPNADGKCVADPTDTQYGCH
;
A
#
# COMPACT_ATOMS: atom_id res chain seq x y z
N MET A 1 -29.31 -60.13 22.07
CA MET A 1 -29.85 -59.53 23.31
C MET A 1 -30.26 -58.11 22.97
N ALA A 2 -31.55 -57.80 22.82
CA ALA A 2 -32.41 -57.21 23.86
C ALA A 2 -31.77 -55.97 24.52
N LYS A 3 -32.38 -54.80 24.69
CA LYS A 3 -33.74 -54.30 24.47
C LYS A 3 -33.69 -52.77 24.78
N THR A 4 -34.58 -52.01 24.16
CA THR A 4 -35.27 -50.80 24.67
C THR A 4 -34.52 -49.53 25.11
N SER A 5 -34.85 -48.48 24.36
CA SER A 5 -35.14 -47.09 24.74
C SER A 5 -35.62 -46.84 26.18
N LYS A 6 -35.20 -45.71 26.77
CA LYS A 6 -36.05 -44.91 27.67
C LYS A 6 -35.55 -43.46 27.79
N VAL A 7 -36.42 -42.56 27.34
CA VAL A 7 -36.47 -41.14 27.71
C VAL A 7 -36.96 -41.03 29.16
N CYS A 8 -36.36 -40.15 29.96
CA CYS A 8 -37.01 -39.51 31.11
C CYS A 8 -36.51 -38.05 31.22
N ARG A 9 -37.45 -37.10 31.06
CA ARG A 9 -37.36 -35.74 31.60
C ARG A 9 -37.55 -35.80 33.12
N LEU A 10 -36.93 -34.87 33.84
CA LEU A 10 -37.43 -34.39 35.12
C LEU A 10 -37.17 -32.89 35.25
N ASP A 11 -38.25 -32.18 35.50
CA ASP A 11 -38.41 -30.74 35.66
C ASP A 11 -38.04 -30.25 37.07
N ALA A 12 -37.87 -28.93 37.14
CA ALA A 12 -38.29 -28.02 38.21
C ALA A 12 -37.41 -27.80 39.46
N SER A 13 -36.91 -26.56 39.52
CA SER A 13 -37.16 -25.57 40.60
C SER A 13 -36.47 -25.70 41.96
N ALA A 14 -35.63 -24.72 42.31
CA ALA A 14 -35.75 -23.95 43.57
C ALA A 14 -34.75 -22.79 43.64
N SER A 15 -35.29 -21.59 43.90
CA SER A 15 -34.61 -20.33 44.21
C SER A 15 -33.77 -20.38 45.49
N VAL A 16 -32.59 -19.72 45.52
CA VAL A 16 -32.14 -18.88 46.66
C VAL A 16 -31.21 -17.77 46.13
N VAL A 17 -31.54 -16.54 46.52
CA VAL A 17 -30.89 -15.25 46.26
C VAL A 17 -29.60 -15.10 47.08
N VAL A 18 -28.46 -14.76 46.46
CA VAL A 18 -27.39 -13.94 47.09
C VAL A 18 -26.58 -13.16 46.03
N MET A 19 -26.75 -11.83 46.08
CA MET A 19 -25.82 -10.73 45.78
C MET A 19 -24.93 -10.70 44.52
N LEU A 20 -25.23 -9.67 43.72
CA LEU A 20 -24.30 -8.65 43.18
C LEU A 20 -22.91 -9.09 42.72
N LEU A 21 -22.68 -8.97 41.40
CA LEU A 21 -21.48 -8.29 40.90
C LEU A 21 -21.79 -7.65 39.55
N PHE A 22 -21.50 -6.35 39.49
CA PHE A 22 -21.69 -5.42 38.39
C PHE A 22 -21.00 -5.91 37.11
N ALA A 23 -21.78 -6.30 36.10
CA ALA A 23 -21.31 -6.29 34.72
C ALA A 23 -21.80 -4.98 34.08
N THR A 24 -20.98 -3.94 34.20
CA THR A 24 -21.09 -2.73 33.39
C THR A 24 -21.15 -3.13 31.93
N ALA A 25 -22.33 -2.96 31.33
CA ALA A 25 -22.49 -2.92 29.88
C ALA A 25 -21.72 -1.70 29.37
N ALA A 26 -20.44 -1.88 29.07
CA ALA A 26 -19.73 -1.01 28.16
C ALA A 26 -20.36 -1.23 26.78
N VAL A 27 -21.46 -0.53 26.53
CA VAL A 27 -21.90 -0.22 25.18
C VAL A 27 -20.71 0.49 24.55
N PHE A 28 -19.93 -0.26 23.78
CA PHE A 28 -19.00 0.30 22.83
C PHE A 28 -19.82 1.18 21.89
N LEU A 29 -19.91 2.46 22.23
CA LEU A 29 -20.16 3.53 21.29
C LEU A 29 -19.02 3.45 20.28
N LEU A 30 -19.18 2.58 19.28
CA LEU A 30 -18.47 2.71 18.02
C LEU A 30 -18.75 4.15 17.58
N PRO A 31 -17.73 4.99 17.36
CA PRO A 31 -17.97 6.28 16.76
C PRO A 31 -18.62 5.97 15.40
N THR A 32 -19.89 6.39 15.28
CA THR A 32 -20.57 6.53 13.99
C THR A 32 -19.56 7.18 13.06
N ALA A 33 -19.23 6.48 11.97
CA ALA A 33 -18.29 6.93 10.96
C ALA A 33 -18.72 8.31 10.48
N SER A 34 -18.18 9.35 11.10
CA SER A 34 -18.23 10.68 10.57
C SER A 34 -17.26 10.67 9.41
N SER A 35 -17.80 10.88 8.22
CA SER A 35 -17.08 11.18 6.99
C SER A 35 -16.36 12.53 7.12
N VAL A 36 -15.55 12.71 8.17
CA VAL A 36 -14.52 13.73 8.19
C VAL A 36 -13.46 13.16 7.28
N ALA A 37 -13.58 13.50 6.00
CA ALA A 37 -12.50 13.31 5.07
C ALA A 37 -11.24 13.84 5.74
N LEU A 38 -10.28 12.94 5.92
CA LEU A 38 -9.02 13.14 6.61
C LEU A 38 -8.12 14.01 5.70
N PHE A 39 -8.61 15.19 5.33
CA PHE A 39 -7.89 16.12 4.49
C PHE A 39 -6.77 16.72 5.33
N GLY A 40 -5.53 16.35 4.99
CA GLY A 40 -4.36 16.90 5.64
C GLY A 40 -4.38 18.43 5.57
N MET A 41 -4.00 19.09 6.66
CA MET A 41 -3.88 20.55 6.66
C MET A 41 -2.71 20.95 5.76
N THR A 42 -2.99 21.44 4.55
CA THR A 42 -1.96 21.90 3.61
C THR A 42 -1.38 23.25 4.06
N CYS A 43 -0.18 23.56 3.56
CA CYS A 43 0.53 24.80 3.85
C CYS A 43 0.52 25.77 2.65
N GLU A 44 -0.36 25.59 1.66
CA GLU A 44 -0.43 26.45 0.46
C GLU A 44 -0.57 27.94 0.79
N LYS A 45 -1.35 28.27 1.84
CA LYS A 45 -1.56 29.65 2.30
C LYS A 45 -0.52 30.13 3.33
N THR A 46 0.35 29.23 3.79
CA THR A 46 1.43 29.51 4.74
C THR A 46 2.70 28.74 4.34
N PRO A 47 3.32 29.05 3.19
CA PRO A 47 4.40 28.24 2.63
C PRO A 47 5.63 28.11 3.54
N GLN A 48 5.85 29.09 4.43
CA GLN A 48 6.91 29.09 5.43
C GLN A 48 6.85 27.96 6.46
N LEU A 49 5.71 27.25 6.53
CA LEU A 49 5.53 26.10 7.42
C LEU A 49 5.86 24.76 6.73
N TYR A 50 6.23 24.77 5.45
CA TYR A 50 6.76 23.58 4.79
C TYR A 50 8.17 23.26 5.31
N SER A 51 8.46 21.97 5.47
CA SER A 51 9.84 21.51 5.58
C SER A 51 10.58 21.70 4.24
N GLU A 52 11.90 21.63 4.29
CA GLU A 52 12.70 21.36 3.11
C GLU A 52 12.29 20.03 2.46
N TRP A 53 12.63 19.86 1.19
CA TRP A 53 12.46 18.61 0.48
C TRP A 53 13.45 17.55 0.98
N THR A 54 13.03 16.29 1.06
CA THR A 54 13.94 15.16 1.24
C THR A 54 14.85 14.98 0.03
N ASP A 55 15.90 14.19 0.21
CA ASP A 55 16.55 13.50 -0.91
C ASP A 55 15.55 12.61 -1.67
N CYS A 56 15.95 12.18 -2.87
CA CYS A 56 15.15 11.29 -3.69
C CYS A 56 14.96 9.91 -3.05
N LEU A 57 13.73 9.66 -2.61
CA LEU A 57 13.24 8.39 -2.12
C LEU A 57 12.95 7.49 -3.31
N LEU A 58 13.47 6.25 -3.25
CA LEU A 58 13.16 5.23 -4.22
C LEU A 58 12.29 4.16 -3.56
N PRO A 59 11.19 3.73 -4.20
CA PRO A 59 10.57 2.46 -3.88
C PRO A 59 11.52 1.34 -4.35
N GLY A 60 12.52 0.97 -3.56
CA GLY A 60 13.63 0.09 -3.95
C GLY A 60 13.28 -1.40 -4.08
N GLY A 61 12.13 -1.73 -4.69
CA GLY A 61 11.68 -3.12 -4.90
C GLY A 61 11.30 -3.89 -3.63
N ASN A 62 11.64 -3.39 -2.45
CA ASN A 62 11.32 -3.98 -1.16
C ASN A 62 10.47 -3.02 -0.30
N LEU A 63 9.22 -3.38 -0.04
CA LEU A 63 8.27 -2.58 0.73
C LEU A 63 8.76 -2.29 2.15
N ILE A 64 9.44 -3.23 2.80
CA ILE A 64 9.96 -3.05 4.17
C ILE A 64 11.06 -1.98 4.16
N ASP A 65 11.97 -2.05 3.19
CA ASP A 65 13.09 -1.10 3.12
C ASP A 65 12.65 0.29 2.66
N LEU A 66 11.60 0.37 1.84
CA LEU A 66 10.92 1.63 1.52
C LEU A 66 10.34 2.28 2.79
N ILE A 67 9.60 1.53 3.61
CA ILE A 67 9.04 2.05 4.88
C ILE A 67 10.14 2.53 5.83
N LYS A 68 11.25 1.78 5.95
CA LYS A 68 12.38 2.17 6.81
C LYS A 68 13.12 3.41 6.30
N SER A 69 13.39 3.47 4.99
CA SER A 69 14.10 4.59 4.37
C SER A 69 13.28 5.87 4.50
N PHE A 70 11.99 5.81 4.17
CA PHE A 70 11.06 6.92 4.40
C PHE A 70 11.10 7.41 5.86
N TYR A 71 11.05 6.49 6.83
CA TYR A 71 11.08 6.88 8.23
C TYR A 71 12.35 7.67 8.57
N THR A 72 13.50 7.19 8.09
CA THR A 72 14.80 7.80 8.35
C THR A 72 14.91 9.19 7.72
N ASP A 73 14.40 9.36 6.50
CA ASP A 73 14.53 10.60 5.75
C ASP A 73 13.54 11.67 6.21
N VAL A 74 12.30 11.29 6.53
CA VAL A 74 11.28 12.22 7.03
C VAL A 74 11.51 12.59 8.49
N GLN A 75 12.11 11.72 9.30
CA GLN A 75 12.47 12.04 10.69
C GLN A 75 13.38 13.27 10.78
N LYS A 76 14.28 13.47 9.80
CA LYS A 76 15.20 14.62 9.76
C LYS A 76 14.49 15.94 9.47
N LEU A 77 13.29 15.90 8.89
CA LEU A 77 12.53 17.08 8.51
C LEU A 77 11.67 17.64 9.65
N GLU A 78 11.69 17.04 10.84
CA GLU A 78 10.84 17.39 11.98
C GLU A 78 9.34 17.29 11.68
N CYS A 79 8.98 16.44 10.72
CA CYS A 79 7.60 16.10 10.41
C CYS A 79 7.01 15.20 11.51
N GLN A 80 5.69 15.28 11.72
CA GLN A 80 5.00 14.31 12.58
C GLN A 80 5.12 12.91 11.99
N MET A 81 5.65 11.96 12.76
CA MET A 81 5.88 10.60 12.27
C MET A 81 4.70 9.68 12.59
N PRO A 82 4.44 8.65 11.75
CA PRO A 82 3.51 7.60 12.13
C PRO A 82 3.95 6.96 13.46
N PRO A 83 3.01 6.57 14.34
CA PRO A 83 3.36 5.93 15.61
C PRO A 83 4.26 4.72 15.40
N LYS A 84 5.33 4.58 16.19
CA LYS A 84 6.26 3.44 16.10
C LYS A 84 5.58 2.08 16.15
N LYS A 85 4.44 1.97 16.87
CA LYS A 85 3.62 0.75 16.91
C LYS A 85 3.01 0.39 15.55
N MET A 86 2.54 1.39 14.79
CA MET A 86 1.99 1.20 13.45
C MET A 86 3.07 0.68 12.48
N LEU A 87 4.27 1.27 12.53
CA LEU A 87 5.40 0.81 11.71
C LEU A 87 5.82 -0.61 12.05
N ARG A 88 5.88 -0.95 13.35
CA ARG A 88 6.16 -2.31 13.81
C ARG A 88 5.10 -3.29 13.31
N TYR A 89 3.82 -2.91 13.38
CA TYR A 89 2.72 -3.73 12.88
C TYR A 89 2.83 -3.94 11.37
N ALA A 90 3.01 -2.87 10.58
CA ALA A 90 3.17 -2.97 9.13
C ALA A 90 4.39 -3.84 8.75
N THR A 91 5.53 -3.65 9.41
CA THR A 91 6.73 -4.45 9.15
C THR A 91 6.56 -5.91 9.57
N ALA A 92 5.91 -6.17 10.71
CA ALA A 92 5.63 -7.53 11.18
C ALA A 92 4.62 -8.23 10.26
N PHE A 93 3.61 -7.51 9.78
CA PHE A 93 2.66 -8.00 8.79
C PHE A 93 3.38 -8.40 7.51
N LEU A 94 4.20 -7.53 6.92
CA LEU A 94 4.96 -7.84 5.71
C LEU A 94 5.93 -9.02 5.89
N LYS A 95 6.56 -9.15 7.07
CA LYS A 95 7.42 -10.31 7.38
C LYS A 95 6.66 -11.62 7.53
N SER A 96 5.45 -11.57 8.09
CA SER A 96 4.63 -12.75 8.34
C SER A 96 3.85 -13.21 7.10
N ASN A 97 3.75 -12.32 6.10
CA ASN A 97 3.08 -12.56 4.83
C ASN A 97 4.09 -12.33 3.69
N ALA A 98 5.15 -13.15 3.68
CA ALA A 98 6.26 -13.04 2.73
C ALA A 98 5.79 -13.17 1.27
N GLU A 99 4.61 -13.75 1.03
CA GLU A 99 3.96 -13.78 -0.27
C GLU A 99 3.77 -12.39 -0.89
N TYR A 100 3.64 -11.31 -0.09
CA TYR A 100 3.61 -9.94 -0.59
C TYR A 100 4.99 -9.42 -1.03
N LEU A 101 6.06 -9.89 -0.37
CA LEU A 101 7.44 -9.53 -0.71
C LEU A 101 7.93 -10.29 -1.95
N GLU A 102 7.52 -11.55 -2.08
CA GLU A 102 7.85 -12.45 -3.19
C GLU A 102 6.82 -12.39 -4.33
N HIS A 103 5.89 -11.42 -4.27
CA HIS A 103 4.83 -11.30 -5.26
C HIS A 103 5.41 -10.81 -6.60
N PRO A 104 5.18 -11.50 -7.73
CA PRO A 104 5.84 -11.19 -9.00
C PRO A 104 5.65 -9.73 -9.47
N LEU A 105 4.51 -9.11 -9.18
CA LEU A 105 4.28 -7.71 -9.53
C LEU A 105 5.19 -6.72 -8.79
N TYR A 106 5.58 -7.00 -7.54
CA TYR A 106 6.44 -6.10 -6.78
C TYR A 106 7.91 -6.18 -7.23
N LYS A 107 8.31 -7.28 -7.88
CA LYS A 107 9.62 -7.39 -8.58
C LYS A 107 9.75 -6.40 -9.75
N ARG A 108 8.62 -5.82 -10.23
CA ARG A 108 8.60 -4.85 -11.33
C ARG A 108 8.86 -3.42 -10.89
N ILE A 109 8.89 -3.18 -9.57
CA ILE A 109 9.29 -1.89 -9.03
C ILE A 109 10.82 -1.80 -9.11
N PRO A 110 11.37 -0.81 -9.82
CA PRO A 110 12.81 -0.73 -10.05
C PRO A 110 13.59 -0.48 -8.75
N SER A 111 14.70 -1.20 -8.58
CA SER A 111 15.65 -1.00 -7.47
C SER A 111 16.64 0.14 -7.70
N GLN A 112 16.63 0.73 -8.90
CA GLN A 112 17.48 1.85 -9.30
C GLN A 112 16.64 3.12 -9.52
N ARG A 113 17.29 4.29 -9.41
CA ARG A 113 16.66 5.58 -9.69
C ARG A 113 16.46 5.78 -11.20
N CYS A 114 15.32 5.36 -11.70
CA CYS A 114 14.89 5.48 -13.09
C CYS A 114 13.35 5.48 -13.18
N GLY A 115 12.81 5.55 -14.39
CA GLY A 115 11.40 5.26 -14.65
C GLY A 115 10.44 6.36 -14.20
N SER A 116 10.92 7.57 -13.91
CA SER A 116 10.15 8.59 -13.18
C SER A 116 9.57 8.07 -11.85
N CYS A 117 10.24 7.08 -11.24
CA CYS A 117 9.82 6.47 -9.98
C CYS A 117 10.27 7.21 -8.72
N PRO A 118 11.50 7.79 -8.65
CA PRO A 118 11.94 8.44 -7.44
C PRO A 118 11.13 9.69 -7.13
N ARG A 119 10.79 9.87 -5.87
CA ARG A 119 10.04 11.02 -5.36
C ARG A 119 10.81 11.71 -4.25
N ARG A 120 10.61 13.01 -4.12
CA ARG A 120 10.99 13.75 -2.91
C ARG A 120 9.73 14.21 -2.19
N LEU A 121 9.83 14.30 -0.88
CA LEU A 121 8.72 14.63 -0.01
C LEU A 121 9.04 15.86 0.83
N ARG A 122 7.99 16.55 1.24
CA ARG A 122 8.04 17.52 2.33
C ARG A 122 6.73 17.46 3.10
N CYS A 123 6.71 18.00 4.30
CA CYS A 123 5.49 18.06 5.10
C CYS A 123 5.13 19.49 5.46
N CYS A 124 3.84 19.71 5.71
CA CYS A 124 3.33 20.93 6.32
C CYS A 124 3.38 20.80 7.85
N LYS A 125 4.28 21.52 8.52
CA LYS A 125 4.51 21.43 9.99
C LYS A 125 3.41 22.06 10.86
N ARG A 126 2.19 22.21 10.32
CA ARG A 126 1.06 22.85 11.01
C ARG A 126 0.34 21.91 11.97
N SER A 127 0.35 20.61 11.68
CA SER A 127 -0.34 19.61 12.48
C SER A 127 0.54 19.09 13.62
N SER A 128 -0.06 18.82 14.77
CA SER A 128 0.57 18.06 15.86
C SER A 128 0.35 16.55 15.75
N SER A 129 -0.39 16.08 14.74
CA SER A 129 -0.70 14.68 14.50
C SER A 129 -0.30 14.26 13.09
N PHE A 130 0.32 13.08 12.96
CA PHE A 130 0.66 12.45 11.68
C PHE A 130 -0.55 12.33 10.76
N LEU A 131 -1.69 11.86 11.28
CA LEU A 131 -2.90 11.63 10.48
C LEU A 131 -3.49 12.92 9.90
N ALA A 132 -3.27 14.07 10.54
CA ALA A 132 -3.77 15.36 10.06
C ALA A 132 -2.70 16.20 9.36
N GLN A 133 -1.47 15.70 9.27
CA GLN A 133 -0.37 16.38 8.59
C GLN A 133 -0.45 16.13 7.09
N ALA A 134 -0.40 17.20 6.29
CA ALA A 134 -0.25 17.07 4.85
C ALA A 134 1.21 16.78 4.48
N TYR A 135 1.39 15.86 3.53
CA TYR A 135 2.64 15.58 2.85
C TYR A 135 2.48 15.94 1.38
N ASP A 136 3.44 16.68 0.84
CA ASP A 136 3.56 16.91 -0.59
C ASP A 136 4.58 15.91 -1.15
N SER A 137 4.31 15.40 -2.34
CA SER A 137 5.22 14.55 -3.11
C SER A 137 5.40 15.11 -4.50
N GLU A 138 6.64 15.13 -4.98
CA GLU A 138 6.93 15.44 -6.37
C GLU A 138 8.03 14.55 -6.94
N LEU A 139 8.12 14.53 -8.27
CA LEU A 139 9.10 13.77 -9.01
C LEU A 139 10.50 14.31 -8.77
N CYS A 140 11.45 13.39 -8.64
CA CYS A 140 12.84 13.77 -8.65
C CYS A 140 13.31 14.14 -10.06
N PRO A 141 14.02 15.27 -10.23
CA PRO A 141 14.57 15.67 -11.51
C PRO A 141 15.67 14.71 -11.97
N GLY A 142 15.79 14.51 -13.28
CA GLY A 142 16.90 13.77 -13.90
C GLY A 142 16.77 12.25 -13.95
N PHE A 143 15.61 11.68 -13.56
CA PHE A 143 15.36 10.23 -13.57
C PHE A 143 14.24 9.82 -14.55
N ASP A 144 14.14 10.52 -15.68
CA ASP A 144 13.12 10.32 -16.72
C ASP A 144 13.45 9.18 -17.69
N SER A 145 14.64 8.59 -17.65
CA SER A 145 14.96 7.40 -18.44
C SER A 145 14.20 6.19 -17.91
N ALA A 146 13.59 5.41 -18.80
CA ALA A 146 12.90 4.18 -18.43
C ALA A 146 13.86 3.18 -17.77
N CYS A 147 13.33 2.38 -16.85
CA CYS A 147 14.07 1.32 -16.19
C CYS A 147 14.14 0.08 -17.08
N PHE A 148 15.31 -0.53 -17.17
CA PHE A 148 15.50 -1.84 -17.79
C PHE A 148 15.28 -2.92 -16.73
N ILE A 149 14.29 -3.78 -16.97
CA ILE A 149 13.92 -4.87 -16.07
C ILE A 149 13.74 -6.13 -16.89
N ASP A 150 14.21 -7.27 -16.38
CA ASP A 150 14.01 -8.57 -17.02
C ASP A 150 12.50 -8.90 -17.11
N PRO A 151 12.04 -9.52 -18.19
CA PRO A 151 10.67 -10.03 -18.27
C PRO A 151 10.37 -11.01 -17.15
N LEU A 152 9.11 -11.08 -16.76
CA LEU A 152 8.65 -12.15 -15.88
C LEU A 152 8.90 -13.51 -16.54
N ASN A 153 9.51 -14.42 -15.79
CA ASN A 153 9.73 -15.79 -16.26
C ASN A 153 8.40 -16.57 -16.31
N PRO A 154 8.36 -17.72 -17.00
CA PRO A 154 7.13 -18.51 -17.13
C PRO A 154 6.51 -18.95 -15.80
N ASP A 155 7.31 -19.20 -14.77
CA ASP A 155 6.80 -19.58 -13.44
C ASP A 155 6.11 -18.41 -12.74
N ASP A 156 6.67 -17.21 -12.82
CA ASP A 156 6.06 -15.98 -12.31
C ASP A 156 4.74 -15.70 -13.03
N LEU A 157 4.68 -15.86 -14.36
CA LEU A 157 3.45 -15.69 -15.15
C LEU A 157 2.38 -16.73 -14.82
N ARG A 158 2.78 -18.00 -14.65
CA ARG A 158 1.88 -19.07 -14.23
C ARG A 158 1.29 -18.78 -12.85
N ARG A 159 2.13 -18.38 -11.89
CA ARG A 159 1.69 -18.00 -10.54
C ARG A 159 0.72 -16.81 -10.57
N LEU A 160 0.98 -15.80 -11.41
CA LEU A 160 0.04 -14.69 -11.59
C LEU A 160 -1.30 -15.14 -12.17
N GLY A 161 -1.30 -16.08 -13.13
CA GLY A 161 -2.53 -16.66 -13.67
C GLY A 161 -3.33 -17.46 -12.64
N GLU A 162 -2.65 -18.16 -11.73
CA GLU A 162 -3.28 -18.88 -10.61
C GLU A 162 -3.91 -17.91 -9.59
N ILE A 163 -3.23 -16.80 -9.28
CA ILE A 163 -3.73 -15.77 -8.34
C ILE A 163 -4.87 -14.94 -8.96
N TYR A 164 -4.75 -14.59 -10.24
CA TYR A 164 -5.67 -13.70 -10.96
C TYR A 164 -6.24 -14.38 -12.22
N PRO A 165 -7.14 -15.36 -12.07
CA PRO A 165 -7.62 -16.17 -13.21
C PRO A 165 -8.41 -15.37 -14.26
N ASN A 166 -8.91 -14.19 -13.90
CA ASN A 166 -9.67 -13.30 -14.79
C ASN A 166 -8.81 -12.20 -15.43
N ALA A 167 -7.52 -12.12 -15.10
CA ALA A 167 -6.62 -11.13 -15.69
C ALA A 167 -6.09 -11.61 -17.05
N THR A 168 -5.87 -10.67 -17.96
CA THR A 168 -5.29 -10.98 -19.27
C THR A 168 -3.83 -11.40 -19.10
N THR A 169 -3.47 -12.56 -19.65
CA THR A 169 -2.11 -13.08 -19.57
C THR A 169 -1.14 -12.21 -20.36
N SER A 170 -0.02 -11.84 -19.73
CA SER A 170 1.09 -11.17 -20.39
C SER A 170 1.79 -12.13 -21.35
N ALA A 171 1.77 -11.83 -22.65
CA ALA A 171 2.41 -12.66 -23.67
C ALA A 171 3.95 -12.46 -23.72
N ASP A 172 4.42 -11.27 -23.35
CA ASP A 172 5.83 -10.87 -23.45
C ASP A 172 6.54 -10.80 -22.08
N GLY A 173 5.81 -11.05 -20.99
CA GLY A 173 6.32 -10.94 -19.63
C GLY A 173 6.63 -9.51 -19.18
N CYS A 174 6.31 -8.51 -20.01
CA CYS A 174 6.58 -7.10 -19.73
C CYS A 174 5.31 -6.35 -19.33
N ASP A 175 4.25 -6.42 -20.14
CA ASP A 175 2.99 -5.76 -19.81
C ASP A 175 2.22 -6.58 -18.77
N VAL A 176 2.15 -6.06 -17.54
CA VAL A 176 1.46 -6.67 -16.40
C VAL A 176 0.27 -5.84 -15.92
N SER A 177 -0.19 -4.89 -16.74
CA SER A 177 -1.22 -3.92 -16.35
C SER A 177 -2.53 -4.58 -15.88
N SER A 178 -2.97 -5.66 -16.54
CA SER A 178 -4.17 -6.40 -16.15
C SER A 178 -4.05 -7.07 -14.77
N TYR A 179 -2.87 -7.62 -14.46
CA TYR A 179 -2.60 -8.19 -13.14
C TYR A 179 -2.52 -7.12 -12.05
N VAL A 180 -1.92 -5.97 -12.35
CA VAL A 180 -1.88 -4.81 -11.44
C VAL A 180 -3.30 -4.31 -11.13
N GLN A 181 -4.17 -4.23 -12.14
CA GLN A 181 -5.57 -3.85 -11.95
C GLN A 181 -6.31 -4.87 -11.06
N ALA A 182 -6.11 -6.17 -11.30
CA ALA A 182 -6.74 -7.23 -10.50
C ALA A 182 -6.27 -7.19 -9.04
N GLU A 183 -4.97 -7.01 -8.81
CA GLU A 183 -4.41 -6.88 -7.47
C GLU A 183 -5.02 -5.68 -6.72
N PHE A 184 -5.15 -4.52 -7.38
CA PHE A 184 -5.80 -3.38 -6.75
C PHE A 184 -7.27 -3.61 -6.39
N GLN A 185 -8.00 -4.46 -7.12
CA GLN A 185 -9.37 -4.81 -6.75
C GLN A 185 -9.43 -5.71 -5.51
N ILE A 186 -8.43 -6.57 -5.32
CA ILE A 186 -8.28 -7.41 -4.13
C ILE A 186 -7.84 -6.56 -2.94
N LEU A 187 -6.77 -5.77 -3.12
CA LEU A 187 -6.21 -4.93 -2.07
C LEU A 187 -7.28 -4.00 -1.48
N LYS A 188 -8.10 -3.33 -2.29
CA LYS A 188 -9.20 -2.45 -1.82
C LYS A 188 -10.10 -3.04 -0.72
N LYS A 189 -10.18 -4.36 -0.60
CA LYS A 189 -11.04 -5.07 0.35
C LYS A 189 -10.27 -5.63 1.57
N GLY A 190 -8.94 -5.60 1.56
CA GLY A 190 -8.08 -6.26 2.54
C GLY A 190 -7.49 -5.33 3.60
N ALA A 191 -7.05 -5.91 4.72
CA ALA A 191 -6.40 -5.19 5.82
C ALA A 191 -5.10 -4.47 5.38
N ALA A 192 -4.37 -5.02 4.40
CA ALA A 192 -3.18 -4.38 3.83
C ALA A 192 -3.50 -3.00 3.23
N PHE A 193 -4.63 -2.86 2.52
CA PHE A 193 -5.05 -1.57 1.96
C PHE A 193 -5.64 -0.62 2.99
N GLN A 194 -6.17 -1.13 4.11
CA GLN A 194 -6.66 -0.26 5.18
C GLN A 194 -5.51 0.35 6.00
N TYR A 195 -4.39 -0.37 6.16
CA TYR A 195 -3.33 0.01 7.10
C TYR A 195 -1.97 0.34 6.46
N VAL A 196 -1.66 -0.22 5.30
CA VAL A 196 -0.35 -0.09 4.65
C VAL A 196 -0.43 0.85 3.45
N GLU A 197 -1.44 0.71 2.61
CA GLU A 197 -1.58 1.53 1.39
C GLU A 197 -1.75 3.04 1.67
N PRO A 198 -2.50 3.52 2.68
CA PRO A 198 -2.60 4.94 2.95
C PRO A 198 -1.26 5.54 3.40
N LEU A 199 -0.47 4.75 4.14
CA LEU A 199 0.88 5.13 4.51
C LEU A 199 1.77 5.18 3.26
N LEU A 200 1.78 4.14 2.43
CA LEU A 200 2.54 4.13 1.18
C LEU A 200 2.11 5.23 0.21
N CYS A 201 0.82 5.55 0.15
CA CYS A 201 0.28 6.64 -0.66
C CYS A 201 0.76 8.01 -0.17
N GLN A 202 0.79 8.25 1.15
CA GLN A 202 1.36 9.49 1.70
C GLN A 202 2.88 9.58 1.48
N VAL A 203 3.56 8.43 1.39
CA VAL A 203 5.02 8.32 1.24
C VAL A 203 5.47 8.39 -0.22
N VAL A 204 4.78 7.72 -1.13
CA VAL A 204 5.23 7.50 -2.51
C VAL A 204 4.37 8.31 -3.48
N GLY A 205 3.19 8.77 -3.07
CA GLY A 205 2.26 9.51 -3.94
C GLY A 205 1.65 8.66 -5.06
N THR A 206 1.85 7.34 -5.05
CA THR A 206 1.27 6.37 -5.99
C THR A 206 0.99 5.06 -5.29
N LYS A 207 0.00 4.34 -5.80
CA LYS A 207 -0.28 2.96 -5.37
C LYS A 207 0.80 2.02 -5.88
N LEU A 208 1.12 0.97 -5.12
CA LEU A 208 2.08 -0.06 -5.53
C LEU A 208 1.34 -1.37 -5.83
N PRO A 209 1.73 -2.16 -6.85
CA PRO A 209 2.92 -2.04 -7.70
C PRO A 209 2.62 -1.43 -9.08
N ALA A 210 2.09 -0.20 -9.14
CA ALA A 210 1.69 0.41 -10.41
C ALA A 210 2.89 0.84 -11.27
N VAL A 211 3.16 0.05 -12.32
CA VAL A 211 4.19 0.34 -13.33
C VAL A 211 3.66 0.06 -14.74
N ASN A 212 4.11 0.88 -15.69
CA ASN A 212 3.81 0.75 -17.11
C ASN A 212 5.07 0.27 -17.82
N CYS A 213 5.01 -0.95 -18.36
CA CYS A 213 6.15 -1.58 -19.00
C CYS A 213 5.84 -1.98 -20.44
N VAL A 214 6.85 -1.89 -21.31
CA VAL A 214 6.77 -2.34 -22.70
C VAL A 214 8.00 -3.16 -23.06
N ARG A 215 7.82 -4.18 -23.91
CA ARG A 215 8.92 -4.98 -24.44
C ARG A 215 9.78 -4.16 -25.40
N ARG A 216 11.10 -4.19 -25.19
CA ARG A 216 12.11 -3.71 -26.14
C ARG A 216 13.24 -4.71 -26.17
N ASP A 217 13.44 -5.33 -27.33
CA ASP A 217 14.45 -6.35 -27.53
C ASP A 217 14.32 -7.51 -26.53
N ASP A 218 15.36 -7.76 -25.74
CA ASP A 218 15.42 -8.80 -24.73
C ASP A 218 15.04 -8.31 -23.31
N GLN A 219 14.71 -7.03 -23.13
CA GLN A 219 14.32 -6.44 -21.83
C GLN A 219 12.93 -5.77 -21.82
N CYS A 220 12.47 -5.37 -20.64
CA CYS A 220 11.32 -4.51 -20.47
C CYS A 220 11.78 -3.11 -20.11
N LEU A 221 11.25 -2.11 -20.81
CA LEU A 221 11.34 -0.72 -20.38
C LEU A 221 10.15 -0.43 -19.47
N CYS A 222 10.39 0.11 -18.29
CA CYS A 222 9.35 0.38 -17.29
C CYS A 222 9.41 1.82 -16.77
N CYS A 223 8.23 2.41 -16.61
CA CYS A 223 8.03 3.68 -15.93
C CYS A 223 7.00 3.51 -14.80
N CYS A 224 7.11 4.29 -13.73
CA CYS A 224 6.13 4.30 -12.65
C CYS A 224 4.83 5.00 -13.07
N SER A 225 3.80 4.85 -12.23
CA SER A 225 2.47 5.37 -12.53
C SER A 225 2.44 6.85 -12.95
N GLY A 226 1.56 7.16 -13.89
CA GLY A 226 1.43 8.44 -14.55
C GLY A 226 2.39 8.62 -15.72
N PHE A 227 3.26 7.64 -15.99
CA PHE A 227 4.23 7.67 -17.07
C PHE A 227 4.30 6.36 -17.84
N ARG A 228 4.63 6.44 -19.13
CA ARG A 228 4.87 5.29 -20.01
C ARG A 228 6.18 5.47 -20.78
N PRO A 229 6.92 4.38 -21.07
CA PRO A 229 8.09 4.46 -21.94
C PRO A 229 7.69 4.87 -23.36
N ASN A 230 8.39 5.86 -23.92
CA ASN A 230 8.25 6.28 -25.31
C ASN A 230 9.23 5.50 -26.21
N ALA A 231 9.33 5.89 -27.49
CA ALA A 231 10.19 5.21 -28.43
C ALA A 231 11.69 5.35 -28.15
N ASP A 232 12.09 6.43 -27.49
CA ASP A 232 13.48 6.77 -27.15
C ASP A 232 13.90 6.20 -25.79
N GLY A 233 13.02 5.43 -25.13
CA GLY A 233 13.26 4.89 -23.79
C GLY A 233 13.17 5.94 -22.68
N LYS A 234 12.46 7.05 -22.90
CA LYS A 234 12.12 8.05 -21.89
C LYS A 234 10.70 7.87 -21.37
N CYS A 235 10.47 8.23 -20.12
CA CYS A 235 9.17 8.21 -19.47
C CYS A 235 8.41 9.50 -19.79
N VAL A 236 7.34 9.37 -20.56
CA VAL A 236 6.44 10.47 -20.91
C VAL A 236 5.12 10.31 -20.16
N ALA A 237 4.45 11.42 -19.87
CA ALA A 237 3.19 11.39 -19.13
C ALA A 237 2.14 10.52 -19.84
N ASP A 238 1.48 9.63 -19.10
CA ASP A 238 0.39 8.79 -19.58
C ASP A 238 -0.93 9.25 -18.94
N PRO A 239 -1.78 10.00 -19.67
CA PRO A 239 -3.03 10.52 -19.12
C PRO A 239 -4.08 9.43 -18.87
N THR A 240 -3.87 8.21 -19.39
CA THR A 240 -4.77 7.08 -19.14
C THR A 240 -4.48 6.42 -17.78
N ASP A 241 -3.35 6.75 -17.16
CA ASP A 241 -2.85 6.12 -15.95
C ASP A 241 -3.14 6.90 -14.66
N THR A 242 -4.31 7.54 -14.60
CA THR A 242 -4.72 8.36 -13.45
C THR A 242 -5.24 7.53 -12.27
N GLN A 243 -5.66 6.29 -12.53
CA GLN A 243 -6.34 5.43 -11.56
C GLN A 243 -5.44 4.89 -10.44
N TYR A 244 -4.12 4.92 -10.62
CA TYR A 244 -3.16 4.52 -9.58
C TYR A 244 -2.60 5.69 -8.77
N GLY A 245 -3.04 6.92 -9.06
CA GLY A 245 -2.87 8.05 -8.15
C GLY A 245 -3.54 7.80 -6.79
N CYS A 246 -3.02 8.46 -5.76
CA CYS A 246 -3.52 8.38 -4.38
C CYS A 246 -4.51 9.50 -4.03
N HIS A 247 -5.09 10.14 -5.04
CA HIS A 247 -6.05 11.25 -4.92
C HIS A 247 -7.48 10.75 -4.70
#